data_AF-A0A5S9QPV6-F1
#
_entry.id   AF-A0A5S9QPV6-F1
#
_cell.length_a   1.000
_cell.length_b   1.000
_cell.length_c   1.000
_cell.angle_alpha   90.00
_cell.angle_beta   90.00
_cell.angle_gamma   90.00
#
_symmetry.space_group_name_H-M   'P 1'
#
loop_
_entity.id
_entity.type
_entity.pdbx_description
1 polymer ?
#
loop_
_entity_poly.entity_id
_entity_poly.type
_entity_poly.pdbx_seq_one_letter_code
_entity_poly.pdbx_strand_id
1 'polypeptide(L)'
;MEILNNAWVIGIGGGVLSGLLVTLITRYIFSKKDDKEYVQKLAAVNKEVVYALRPGISEGHIPDEEVLSSLINASARKYKVSRDDVFRPKQIAEELIKEIMDSSFISSDTKKNYCETLAHLIKEKEREEEASDSEAAEKIERKISESDYRERLVTRMSAILGLTAAMGTVSVTLGSNSSGGISKILDLAVPSLSVVFATMVAMLSMVIAMKLKGLNNDDSSKDDNKSNK
;
A
#
# COMPACT_ATOMS: atom_id res chain seq x y z
N MET A 1 43.88 -16.10 -12.41
CA MET A 1 42.78 -16.19 -11.42
C MET A 1 43.33 -15.96 -10.00
N GLU A 2 43.94 -14.81 -9.73
CA GLU A 2 44.48 -14.46 -8.39
C GLU A 2 43.93 -13.13 -7.85
N ILE A 3 43.46 -12.24 -8.75
CA ILE A 3 42.84 -10.96 -8.40
C ILE A 3 41.51 -11.14 -7.64
N LEU A 4 40.77 -12.21 -7.91
CA LEU A 4 39.53 -12.56 -7.19
C LEU A 4 39.79 -13.28 -5.84
N ASN A 5 41.04 -13.51 -5.46
CA ASN A 5 41.40 -14.20 -4.22
C ASN A 5 42.08 -13.27 -3.20
N ASN A 6 42.16 -11.98 -3.50
CA ASN A 6 42.83 -11.00 -2.67
C ASN A 6 41.84 -10.41 -1.67
N ALA A 7 42.10 -10.60 -0.37
CA ALA A 7 41.19 -10.22 0.72
C ALA A 7 40.78 -8.74 0.70
N TRP A 8 41.66 -7.86 0.18
CA TRP A 8 41.37 -6.44 -0.01
C TRP A 8 40.33 -6.19 -1.12
N VAL A 9 40.36 -6.97 -2.20
CA VAL A 9 39.39 -6.89 -3.31
C VAL A 9 38.04 -7.48 -2.90
N ILE A 10 38.01 -8.59 -2.15
CA ILE A 10 36.77 -9.11 -1.57
C ILE A 10 36.19 -8.14 -0.53
N GLY A 11 37.03 -7.57 0.34
CA GLY A 11 36.58 -6.68 1.42
C GLY A 11 36.10 -5.32 0.92
N ILE A 12 36.90 -4.63 0.09
CA ILE A 12 36.55 -3.31 -0.44
C ILE A 12 35.60 -3.43 -1.62
N GLY A 13 35.84 -4.36 -2.55
CA GLY A 13 34.93 -4.61 -3.66
C GLY A 13 33.57 -5.10 -3.19
N GLY A 14 33.53 -6.04 -2.23
CA GLY A 14 32.30 -6.50 -1.60
C GLY A 14 31.60 -5.40 -0.81
N GLY A 15 32.34 -4.58 -0.06
CA GLY A 15 31.79 -3.46 0.72
C GLY A 15 31.19 -2.35 -0.16
N VAL A 16 31.89 -1.94 -1.22
CA VAL A 16 31.40 -0.91 -2.16
C VAL A 16 30.22 -1.44 -2.99
N LEU A 17 30.30 -2.68 -3.48
CA LEU A 17 29.22 -3.29 -4.26
C LEU A 17 27.97 -3.52 -3.39
N SER A 18 28.14 -3.98 -2.15
CA SER A 18 27.02 -4.17 -1.21
C SER A 18 26.42 -2.83 -0.78
N GLY A 19 27.23 -1.80 -0.51
CA GLY A 19 26.75 -0.46 -0.18
C GLY A 19 25.94 0.16 -1.32
N LEU A 20 26.44 0.08 -2.56
CA LEU A 20 25.74 0.54 -3.75
C LEU A 20 24.38 -0.17 -3.91
N LEU A 21 24.38 -1.50 -3.77
CA LEU A 21 23.19 -2.33 -3.89
C LEU A 21 22.14 -1.96 -2.84
N VAL A 22 22.55 -1.76 -1.58
CA VAL A 22 21.67 -1.29 -0.50
C VAL A 22 21.08 0.07 -0.84
N THR A 23 21.89 1.06 -1.25
CA THR A 23 21.36 2.40 -1.58
C THR A 23 20.35 2.39 -2.74
N LEU A 24 20.57 1.57 -3.77
CA LEU A 24 19.63 1.43 -4.88
C LEU A 24 18.30 0.80 -4.41
N ILE A 25 18.37 -0.23 -3.57
CA ILE A 25 17.19 -0.89 -3.01
C ILE A 25 16.45 0.04 -2.06
N THR A 26 17.15 0.70 -1.14
CA THR A 26 16.57 1.67 -0.20
C THR A 26 15.83 2.75 -0.98
N ARG A 27 16.45 3.36 -2.00
CA ARG A 27 15.79 4.38 -2.81
C ARG A 27 14.55 3.85 -3.52
N TYR A 28 14.60 2.63 -4.06
CA TYR A 28 13.45 2.00 -4.72
C TYR A 28 12.29 1.71 -3.76
N ILE A 29 12.58 1.20 -2.56
CA ILE A 29 11.57 0.91 -1.55
C ILE A 29 10.96 2.19 -1.01
N PHE A 30 11.77 3.19 -0.67
CA PHE A 30 11.30 4.47 -0.14
C PHE A 30 10.46 5.25 -1.15
N SER A 31 10.83 5.23 -2.43
CA SER A 31 10.03 5.89 -3.47
C SER A 31 8.61 5.33 -3.58
N LYS A 32 8.39 4.06 -3.23
CA LYS A 32 7.04 3.47 -3.20
C LYS A 32 6.33 3.63 -1.85
N LYS A 33 7.04 4.08 -0.81
CA LYS A 33 6.46 4.35 0.50
C LYS A 33 5.67 5.67 0.50
N ASP A 34 6.10 6.63 -0.31
CA ASP A 34 5.43 7.93 -0.42
C ASP A 34 4.02 7.78 -1.02
N ASP A 35 3.85 6.94 -2.03
CA ASP A 35 2.52 6.59 -2.59
C ASP A 35 1.61 5.95 -1.53
N LYS A 36 2.17 5.07 -0.70
CA LYS A 36 1.44 4.44 0.40
C LYS A 36 1.01 5.46 1.45
N GLU A 37 1.93 6.31 1.88
CA GLU A 37 1.64 7.34 2.87
C GLU A 37 0.56 8.29 2.36
N TYR A 38 0.59 8.63 1.07
CA TYR A 38 -0.46 9.39 0.42
C TYR A 38 -1.82 8.71 0.49
N VAL A 39 -1.89 7.43 0.09
CA VAL A 39 -3.13 6.62 0.11
C VAL A 39 -3.69 6.49 1.54
N GLN A 40 -2.83 6.30 2.54
CA GLN A 40 -3.25 6.23 3.94
C GLN A 40 -3.80 7.56 4.45
N LYS A 41 -3.15 8.67 4.09
CA LYS A 41 -3.65 10.03 4.38
C LYS A 41 -5.00 10.27 3.73
N LEU A 42 -5.18 9.81 2.50
CA LEU A 42 -6.43 9.94 1.77
C LEU A 42 -7.58 9.19 2.47
N ALA A 43 -7.35 7.93 2.85
CA ALA A 43 -8.30 7.13 3.61
C ALA A 43 -8.63 7.78 4.98
N ALA A 44 -7.64 8.38 5.63
CA ALA A 44 -7.84 9.10 6.89
C ALA A 44 -8.73 10.35 6.72
N VAL A 45 -8.55 11.12 5.64
CA VAL A 45 -9.40 12.28 5.33
C VAL A 45 -10.85 11.85 5.13
N ASN A 46 -11.10 10.85 4.28
CA ASN A 46 -12.45 10.37 4.01
C ASN A 46 -13.15 9.91 5.29
N LYS A 47 -12.43 9.15 6.13
CA LYS A 47 -12.94 8.67 7.42
C LYS A 47 -13.20 9.81 8.41
N GLU A 48 -12.34 10.82 8.46
CA GLU A 48 -12.53 12.01 9.31
C GLU A 48 -13.81 12.76 8.93
N VAL A 49 -14.05 12.98 7.64
CA VAL A 49 -15.25 13.67 7.15
C VAL A 49 -16.52 12.86 7.48
N VAL A 50 -16.51 11.55 7.22
CA VAL A 50 -17.62 10.65 7.55
C VAL A 50 -17.94 10.70 9.05
N TYR A 51 -16.92 10.62 9.91
CA TYR A 51 -17.11 10.65 11.36
C TYR A 51 -17.54 12.01 11.91
N ALA A 52 -17.13 13.11 11.27
CA ALA A 52 -17.62 14.43 11.62
C ALA A 52 -19.13 14.59 11.37
N LEU A 53 -19.67 13.91 10.35
CA LEU A 53 -21.10 13.97 10.00
C LEU A 53 -21.98 13.04 10.82
N ARG A 54 -21.42 11.97 11.39
CA ARG A 54 -22.18 10.94 12.13
C ARG A 54 -23.11 11.49 13.22
N PRO A 55 -22.69 12.45 14.08
CA PRO A 55 -23.58 13.03 15.09
C PRO A 55 -24.78 13.75 14.45
N GLY A 56 -24.55 14.49 13.36
CA GLY A 56 -25.60 15.25 12.66
C GLY A 56 -26.73 14.38 12.11
N ILE A 57 -26.45 13.11 11.77
CA ILE A 57 -27.47 12.16 11.33
C ILE A 57 -28.44 11.82 12.46
N SER A 58 -27.92 11.57 13.66
CA SER A 58 -28.74 11.22 14.83
C SER A 58 -29.55 12.42 15.34
N GLU A 59 -29.00 13.62 15.14
CA GLU A 59 -29.64 14.90 15.50
C GLU A 59 -30.56 15.45 14.40
N GLY A 60 -30.63 14.80 13.24
CA GLY A 60 -31.46 15.22 12.10
C GLY A 60 -30.99 16.49 11.39
N HIS A 61 -29.77 16.95 11.66
CA HIS A 61 -29.18 18.17 11.10
C HIS A 61 -27.94 17.81 10.30
N ILE A 62 -28.09 17.70 8.98
CA ILE A 62 -26.96 17.49 8.06
C ILE A 62 -26.59 18.83 7.43
N PRO A 63 -25.29 19.19 7.41
CA PRO A 63 -24.83 20.41 6.79
C PRO A 63 -25.07 20.40 5.27
N ASP A 64 -25.32 21.58 4.73
CA ASP A 64 -25.48 21.81 3.29
C ASP A 64 -24.16 21.52 2.52
N GLU A 65 -24.26 21.35 1.21
CA GLU A 65 -23.14 20.99 0.34
C GLU A 65 -21.98 22.01 0.43
N GLU A 66 -22.27 23.29 0.59
CA GLU A 66 -21.24 24.33 0.75
C GLU A 66 -20.41 24.13 2.02
N VAL A 67 -21.08 23.77 3.12
CA VAL A 67 -20.42 23.51 4.41
C VAL A 67 -19.66 22.18 4.35
N LEU A 68 -20.24 21.16 3.73
CA LEU A 68 -19.59 19.86 3.54
C LEU A 68 -18.36 19.95 2.64
N SER A 69 -18.44 20.68 1.52
CA SER A 69 -17.29 20.92 0.64
C SER A 69 -16.19 21.71 1.35
N SER A 70 -16.55 22.67 2.22
CA SER A 70 -15.61 23.41 3.07
C SER A 70 -14.91 22.51 4.08
N LEU A 71 -15.66 21.61 4.73
CA LEU A 71 -15.12 20.60 5.63
C LEU A 71 -14.12 19.70 4.89
N ILE A 72 -14.49 19.19 3.72
CA ILE A 72 -13.62 18.33 2.93
C ILE A 72 -12.35 19.06 2.50
N ASN A 73 -12.46 20.32 2.05
CA ASN A 73 -11.31 21.14 1.70
C ASN A 73 -10.38 21.39 2.90
N ALA A 74 -10.94 21.62 4.08
CA ALA A 74 -10.16 21.80 5.30
C ALA A 74 -9.41 20.51 5.70
N SER A 75 -10.09 19.36 5.65
CA SER A 75 -9.48 18.06 5.94
C SER A 75 -8.42 17.69 4.89
N ALA A 76 -8.66 17.93 3.60
CA ALA A 76 -7.67 17.71 2.55
C ALA A 76 -6.37 18.50 2.79
N ARG A 77 -6.50 19.79 3.16
CA ARG A 77 -5.36 20.65 3.52
C ARG A 77 -4.60 20.16 4.75
N LYS A 78 -5.31 19.73 5.80
CA LYS A 78 -4.72 19.19 7.03
C LYS A 78 -3.82 17.99 6.76
N TYR A 79 -4.25 17.09 5.87
CA TYR A 79 -3.50 15.88 5.51
C TYR A 79 -2.59 16.02 4.29
N LYS A 80 -2.57 17.20 3.65
CA LYS A 80 -1.77 17.51 2.45
C LYS A 80 -2.06 16.56 1.28
N VAL A 81 -3.33 16.26 1.05
CA VAL A 81 -3.80 15.47 -0.11
C VAL A 81 -4.55 16.36 -1.10
N SER A 82 -4.60 15.94 -2.37
CA SER A 82 -5.36 16.67 -3.39
C SER A 82 -6.86 16.55 -3.14
N ARG A 83 -7.62 17.65 -3.30
CA ARG A 83 -9.09 17.64 -3.15
C ARG A 83 -9.75 16.72 -4.17
N ASP A 84 -9.17 16.60 -5.35
CA ASP A 84 -9.71 15.81 -6.46
C ASP A 84 -9.69 14.30 -6.17
N ASP A 85 -8.77 13.85 -5.30
CA ASP A 85 -8.68 12.46 -4.87
C ASP A 85 -9.60 12.14 -3.68
N VAL A 86 -10.12 13.15 -2.98
CA VAL A 86 -10.95 12.99 -1.77
C VAL A 86 -12.40 12.80 -2.15
N PHE A 87 -13.16 12.03 -1.36
CA PHE A 87 -14.56 11.76 -1.64
C PHE A 87 -15.40 13.04 -1.84
N ARG A 88 -16.34 12.93 -2.78
CA ARG A 88 -17.36 13.95 -3.06
C ARG A 88 -18.50 13.86 -2.04
N PRO A 89 -19.30 14.93 -1.88
CA PRO A 89 -20.47 14.93 -0.98
C PRO A 89 -21.38 13.70 -1.15
N LYS A 90 -21.66 13.31 -2.40
CA LYS A 90 -22.41 12.10 -2.74
C LYS A 90 -21.77 10.81 -2.20
N GLN A 91 -20.48 10.60 -2.48
CA GLN A 91 -19.73 9.42 -2.02
C GLN A 91 -19.67 9.33 -0.48
N ILE A 92 -19.57 10.47 0.20
CA ILE A 92 -19.65 10.54 1.66
C ILE A 92 -21.04 10.12 2.16
N ALA A 93 -22.11 10.56 1.51
CA ALA A 93 -23.47 10.15 1.84
C ALA A 93 -23.69 8.64 1.61
N GLU A 94 -23.12 8.07 0.55
CA GLU A 94 -23.18 6.64 0.25
C GLU A 94 -22.48 5.79 1.34
N GLU A 95 -21.30 6.19 1.79
CA GLU A 95 -20.60 5.52 2.90
C GLU A 95 -21.40 5.59 4.22
N LEU A 96 -22.03 6.73 4.50
CA LEU A 96 -22.89 6.89 5.67
C LEU A 96 -24.14 6.02 5.58
N ILE A 97 -24.79 5.94 4.41
CA ILE A 97 -25.94 5.06 4.17
C ILE A 97 -25.53 3.61 4.40
N LYS A 98 -24.38 3.19 3.88
CA LYS A 98 -23.85 1.85 4.10
C LYS A 98 -23.64 1.55 5.59
N GLU A 99 -23.01 2.46 6.35
CA GLU A 99 -22.84 2.29 7.81
C GLU A 99 -24.20 2.17 8.54
N ILE A 100 -25.20 2.96 8.16
CA ILE A 100 -26.55 2.90 8.74
C ILE A 100 -27.23 1.55 8.42
N MET A 101 -27.13 1.10 7.17
CA MET A 101 -27.76 -0.13 6.71
C MET A 101 -27.11 -1.38 7.31
N ASP A 102 -25.79 -1.38 7.47
CA ASP A 102 -25.02 -2.47 8.10
C ASP A 102 -25.24 -2.55 9.62
N SER A 103 -25.73 -1.49 10.25
CA SER A 103 -26.01 -1.49 11.69
C SER A 103 -27.17 -2.43 12.06
N SER A 104 -26.90 -3.43 12.89
CA SER A 104 -27.93 -4.32 13.46
C SER A 104 -28.68 -3.71 14.64
N PHE A 105 -28.23 -2.56 15.16
CA PHE A 105 -28.75 -1.92 16.38
C PHE A 105 -29.83 -0.86 16.11
N ILE A 106 -30.08 -0.53 14.84
CA ILE A 106 -31.02 0.51 14.43
C ILE A 106 -32.26 -0.17 13.81
N SER A 107 -33.46 0.24 14.23
CA SER A 107 -34.71 -0.28 13.66
C SER A 107 -34.88 0.13 12.19
N SER A 108 -35.65 -0.64 11.42
CA SER A 108 -35.88 -0.35 10.01
C SER A 108 -36.49 1.03 9.77
N ASP A 109 -37.39 1.48 10.65
CA ASP A 109 -38.02 2.80 10.57
C ASP A 109 -36.99 3.93 10.80
N THR A 110 -36.07 3.75 11.76
CA THR A 110 -35.01 4.73 12.02
C THR A 110 -33.97 4.75 10.89
N LYS A 111 -33.64 3.58 10.31
CA LYS A 111 -32.76 3.52 9.12
C LYS A 111 -33.35 4.33 7.96
N LYS A 112 -34.65 4.18 7.70
CA LYS A 112 -35.36 4.91 6.66
C LYS A 112 -35.28 6.43 6.89
N ASN A 113 -35.56 6.89 8.11
CA ASN A 113 -35.49 8.32 8.44
C ASN A 113 -34.08 8.90 8.22
N TYR A 114 -33.02 8.18 8.64
CA TYR A 114 -31.65 8.65 8.44
C TYR A 114 -31.25 8.69 6.96
N CYS A 115 -31.65 7.70 6.18
CA CYS A 115 -31.40 7.68 4.73
C CYS A 115 -32.16 8.79 4.00
N GLU A 116 -33.39 9.11 4.43
CA GLU A 116 -34.16 10.24 3.88
C GLU A 116 -33.47 11.58 4.15
N THR A 117 -32.91 11.77 5.34
CA THR A 117 -32.11 12.96 5.66
C THR A 117 -30.88 13.07 4.77
N LEU A 118 -30.24 11.96 4.38
CA LEU A 118 -29.05 11.96 3.50
C LEU A 118 -29.39 12.11 2.01
N ALA A 119 -30.65 11.90 1.62
CA ALA A 119 -31.05 11.85 0.21
C ALA A 119 -30.88 13.17 -0.56
N HIS A 120 -30.88 14.32 0.12
CA HIS A 120 -30.66 15.62 -0.52
C HIS A 120 -29.25 15.73 -1.12
N LEU A 121 -28.23 15.15 -0.48
CA LEU A 121 -26.84 15.14 -0.96
C LEU A 121 -26.63 14.21 -2.18
N ILE A 122 -27.57 13.32 -2.45
CA ILE A 122 -27.51 12.39 -3.59
C ILE A 122 -28.27 12.95 -4.79
N LYS A 123 -29.40 13.64 -4.55
CA LYS A 123 -30.33 14.09 -5.60
C LYS A 123 -29.88 15.35 -6.34
N GLU A 124 -28.98 16.17 -5.80
CA GLU A 124 -28.64 17.49 -6.37
C GLU A 124 -28.00 17.41 -7.78
N LYS A 125 -27.49 16.24 -8.21
CA LYS A 125 -26.64 16.18 -9.42
C LYS A 125 -26.69 14.88 -10.25
N GLU A 126 -27.88 14.44 -10.64
CA GLU A 126 -28.04 13.33 -11.61
C GLU A 126 -27.81 13.76 -13.08
N ARG A 127 -27.52 15.04 -13.39
CA ARG A 127 -27.60 15.48 -14.79
C ARG A 127 -26.35 15.28 -15.65
N GLU A 128 -25.13 15.20 -15.12
CA GLU A 128 -23.92 15.13 -15.98
C GLU A 128 -22.71 14.32 -15.42
N GLU A 129 -22.73 13.82 -14.17
CA GLU A 129 -21.48 13.37 -13.49
C GLU A 129 -21.40 11.89 -13.08
N GLU A 130 -22.40 11.06 -13.40
CA GLU A 130 -22.47 9.66 -12.94
C GLU A 130 -21.31 8.78 -13.46
N ALA A 131 -20.83 9.03 -14.68
CA ALA A 131 -19.68 8.30 -15.24
C ALA A 131 -18.35 8.71 -14.58
N SER A 132 -18.16 10.00 -14.28
CA SER A 132 -16.91 10.49 -13.68
C SER A 132 -16.77 10.15 -12.20
N ASP A 133 -17.88 10.11 -11.46
CA ASP A 133 -17.86 9.84 -10.01
C ASP A 133 -17.61 8.37 -9.71
N SER A 134 -18.16 7.47 -10.53
CA SER A 134 -17.91 6.02 -10.42
C SER A 134 -16.44 5.69 -10.74
N GLU A 135 -15.88 6.26 -11.81
CA GLU A 135 -14.48 6.06 -12.15
C GLU A 135 -13.51 6.63 -11.11
N ALA A 136 -13.83 7.79 -10.53
CA ALA A 136 -13.00 8.41 -9.50
C ALA A 136 -13.01 7.56 -8.22
N ALA A 137 -14.19 7.11 -7.76
CA ALA A 137 -14.31 6.19 -6.63
C ALA A 137 -13.50 4.90 -6.84
N GLU A 138 -13.68 4.25 -7.99
CA GLU A 138 -13.00 2.99 -8.31
C GLU A 138 -11.48 3.15 -8.37
N LYS A 139 -10.98 4.25 -8.94
CA LYS A 139 -9.54 4.56 -8.96
C LYS A 139 -8.97 4.72 -7.55
N ILE A 140 -9.70 5.39 -6.65
CA ILE A 140 -9.28 5.59 -5.26
C ILE A 140 -9.29 4.25 -4.52
N GLU A 141 -10.34 3.44 -4.66
CA GLU A 141 -10.44 2.11 -4.06
C GLU A 141 -9.37 1.14 -4.57
N ARG A 142 -9.07 1.17 -5.86
CA ARG A 142 -7.98 0.38 -6.47
C ARG A 142 -6.62 0.78 -5.90
N LYS A 143 -6.35 2.08 -5.73
CA LYS A 143 -5.11 2.58 -5.10
C LYS A 143 -4.99 2.12 -3.64
N ILE A 144 -6.08 2.18 -2.87
CA ILE A 144 -6.12 1.72 -1.46
C ILE A 144 -5.88 0.22 -1.36
N SER A 145 -6.62 -0.57 -2.14
CA SER A 145 -6.52 -2.04 -2.13
C SER A 145 -5.18 -2.57 -2.64
N GLU A 146 -4.58 -1.95 -3.67
CA GLU A 146 -3.26 -2.33 -4.15
C GLU A 146 -2.18 -2.06 -3.09
N SER A 147 -2.25 -0.92 -2.40
CA SER A 147 -1.34 -0.57 -1.31
C SER A 147 -1.38 -1.61 -0.19
N ASP A 148 -2.58 -1.98 0.28
CA ASP A 148 -2.79 -2.96 1.36
C ASP A 148 -2.32 -4.37 0.97
N TYR A 149 -2.60 -4.79 -0.26
CA TYR A 149 -2.13 -6.08 -0.77
C TYR A 149 -0.60 -6.14 -0.80
N ARG A 150 0.04 -5.07 -1.28
CA ARG A 150 1.51 -4.98 -1.35
C ARG A 150 2.13 -5.00 0.04
N GLU A 151 1.53 -4.37 1.03
CA GLU A 151 1.97 -4.46 2.43
C GLU A 151 1.96 -5.89 2.96
N ARG A 152 0.85 -6.61 2.79
CA ARG A 152 0.75 -8.01 3.23
C ARG A 152 1.81 -8.88 2.58
N LEU A 153 2.13 -8.62 1.31
CA LEU A 153 3.19 -9.34 0.59
C LEU A 153 4.58 -9.02 1.13
N VAL A 154 4.90 -7.73 1.34
CA VAL A 154 6.20 -7.30 1.89
C VAL A 154 6.42 -7.88 3.28
N THR A 155 5.43 -7.78 4.17
CA THR A 155 5.53 -8.28 5.55
C THR A 155 5.79 -9.79 5.58
N ARG A 156 5.09 -10.58 4.75
CA ARG A 156 5.31 -12.03 4.65
C ARG A 156 6.70 -12.36 4.11
N MET A 157 7.17 -11.64 3.09
CA MET A 157 8.49 -11.88 2.51
C MET A 157 9.62 -11.49 3.47
N SER A 158 9.49 -10.36 4.19
CA SER A 158 10.44 -9.97 5.22
C SER A 158 10.50 -10.99 6.36
N ALA A 159 9.35 -11.55 6.76
CA ALA A 159 9.31 -12.63 7.75
C ALA A 159 10.03 -13.89 7.25
N ILE A 160 9.77 -14.34 6.02
CA ILE A 160 10.44 -15.50 5.41
C ILE A 160 11.95 -15.26 5.31
N LEU A 161 12.39 -14.07 4.88
CA LEU A 161 13.80 -13.69 4.81
C LEU A 161 14.47 -13.72 6.18
N GLY A 162 13.85 -13.11 7.19
CA GLY A 162 14.36 -13.10 8.56
C GLY A 162 14.48 -14.52 9.14
N LEU A 163 13.46 -15.36 8.89
CA LEU A 163 13.44 -16.75 9.35
C LEU A 163 14.50 -17.59 8.63
N THR A 164 14.68 -17.40 7.32
CA THR A 164 15.72 -18.08 6.53
C THR A 164 17.13 -17.67 6.99
N ALA A 165 17.35 -16.38 7.25
CA ALA A 165 18.63 -15.88 7.76
C ALA A 165 18.92 -16.40 9.18
N ALA A 166 17.91 -16.46 10.05
CA ALA A 166 18.03 -17.02 11.39
C ALA A 166 18.35 -18.52 11.35
N MET A 167 17.63 -19.29 10.53
CA MET A 167 17.89 -20.72 10.34
C MET A 167 19.27 -20.97 9.76
N GLY A 168 19.67 -20.20 8.75
CA GLY A 168 21.01 -20.25 8.17
C GLY A 168 22.08 -19.99 9.23
N THR A 169 21.89 -18.98 10.08
CA THR A 169 22.82 -18.67 11.17
C THR A 169 22.91 -19.82 12.17
N VAL A 170 21.78 -20.37 12.60
CA VAL A 170 21.71 -21.48 13.57
C VAL A 170 22.39 -22.75 13.03
N SER A 171 22.13 -23.14 11.78
CA SER A 171 22.76 -24.31 11.15
C SER A 171 24.29 -24.24 11.12
N VAL A 172 24.85 -23.04 11.01
CA VAL A 172 26.30 -22.82 10.95
C VAL A 172 26.92 -22.89 12.32
N THR A 173 26.30 -22.21 13.28
CA THR A 173 26.78 -22.20 14.67
C THR A 173 26.77 -23.59 15.30
N LEU A 174 25.86 -24.47 14.86
CA LEU A 174 25.78 -25.86 15.33
C LEU A 174 26.62 -26.83 14.50
N GLY A 175 26.88 -26.54 13.21
CA GLY A 175 27.60 -27.41 12.29
C GLY A 175 29.14 -27.27 12.30
N SER A 176 29.68 -26.18 12.87
CA SER A 176 31.13 -25.91 12.85
C SER A 176 31.90 -26.74 13.88
N ASN A 177 32.17 -28.02 13.59
CA ASN A 177 33.01 -28.90 14.42
C ASN A 177 34.24 -29.48 13.68
N SER A 178 34.68 -28.87 12.57
CA SER A 178 35.76 -29.38 11.71
C SER A 178 37.11 -28.68 11.94
N SER A 179 38.13 -29.45 12.31
CA SER A 179 39.50 -28.98 12.53
C SER A 179 40.30 -28.95 11.22
N GLY A 180 40.25 -27.84 10.48
CA GLY A 180 41.11 -27.56 9.33
C GLY A 180 41.04 -26.11 8.86
N GLY A 181 42.19 -25.49 8.54
CA GLY A 181 42.27 -24.05 8.23
C GLY A 181 41.52 -23.61 6.97
N ILE A 182 41.30 -24.51 6.01
CA ILE A 182 40.56 -24.26 4.75
C ILE A 182 39.07 -24.57 4.93
N SER A 183 38.73 -25.59 5.72
CA SER A 183 37.34 -25.92 6.07
C SER A 183 36.71 -24.82 6.91
N LYS A 184 37.46 -24.07 7.74
CA LYS A 184 36.91 -22.92 8.48
C LYS A 184 36.48 -21.75 7.59
N ILE A 185 37.18 -21.49 6.48
CA ILE A 185 36.80 -20.40 5.56
C ILE A 185 35.59 -20.83 4.72
N LEU A 186 35.55 -22.09 4.26
CA LEU A 186 34.37 -22.67 3.59
C LEU A 186 33.16 -22.76 4.54
N ASP A 187 33.34 -23.17 5.79
CA ASP A 187 32.28 -23.23 6.81
C ASP A 187 31.73 -21.84 7.17
N LEU A 188 32.54 -20.77 7.06
CA LEU A 188 32.10 -19.40 7.28
C LEU A 188 31.51 -18.75 6.01
N ALA A 189 32.04 -19.10 4.83
CA ALA A 189 31.68 -18.50 3.55
C ALA A 189 30.46 -19.15 2.91
N VAL A 190 30.34 -20.49 2.92
CA VAL A 190 29.19 -21.21 2.32
C VAL A 190 27.84 -20.72 2.86
N PRO A 191 27.68 -20.48 4.18
CA PRO A 191 26.39 -20.07 4.70
C PRO A 191 26.13 -18.57 4.55
N SER A 192 27.17 -17.74 4.65
CA SER A 192 27.02 -16.31 4.37
C SER A 192 26.72 -16.09 2.89
N LEU A 193 27.35 -16.84 1.99
CA LEU A 193 26.98 -16.86 0.57
C LEU A 193 25.59 -17.47 0.34
N SER A 194 25.17 -18.53 1.04
CA SER A 194 23.85 -19.11 0.81
C SER A 194 22.73 -18.18 1.28
N VAL A 195 22.92 -17.46 2.39
CA VAL A 195 21.99 -16.43 2.88
C VAL A 195 21.99 -15.22 1.94
N VAL A 196 23.16 -14.74 1.50
CA VAL A 196 23.24 -13.64 0.53
C VAL A 196 22.61 -14.06 -0.82
N PHE A 197 22.81 -15.29 -1.26
CA PHE A 197 22.24 -15.80 -2.51
C PHE A 197 20.74 -16.00 -2.39
N ALA A 198 20.24 -16.56 -1.28
CA ALA A 198 18.81 -16.71 -1.02
C ALA A 198 18.11 -15.35 -0.92
N THR A 199 18.73 -14.38 -0.25
CA THR A 199 18.21 -13.01 -0.17
C THR A 199 18.23 -12.30 -1.52
N MET A 200 19.27 -12.50 -2.33
CA MET A 200 19.35 -11.96 -3.69
C MET A 200 18.30 -12.57 -4.62
N VAL A 201 18.08 -13.89 -4.55
CA VAL A 201 17.06 -14.59 -5.34
C VAL A 201 15.65 -14.16 -4.92
N ALA A 202 15.39 -14.04 -3.61
CA ALA A 202 14.11 -13.54 -3.09
C ALA A 202 13.85 -12.08 -3.49
N MET A 203 14.89 -11.24 -3.53
CA MET A 203 14.76 -9.86 -3.99
C MET A 203 14.56 -9.76 -5.50
N LEU A 204 15.26 -10.58 -6.30
CA LEU A 204 15.06 -10.64 -7.75
C LEU A 204 13.66 -11.14 -8.10
N SER A 205 13.15 -12.18 -7.42
CA SER A 205 11.79 -12.67 -7.63
C SER A 205 10.75 -11.61 -7.23
N MET A 206 11.00 -10.82 -6.19
CA MET A 206 10.16 -9.68 -5.81
C MET A 206 10.14 -8.59 -6.90
N VAL A 207 11.30 -8.19 -7.43
CA VAL A 207 11.38 -7.18 -8.50
C VAL A 207 10.69 -7.67 -9.77
N ILE A 208 10.90 -8.94 -10.13
CA ILE A 208 10.24 -9.58 -11.29
C ILE A 208 8.72 -9.64 -11.08
N ALA A 209 8.24 -10.08 -9.91
CA ALA A 209 6.81 -10.12 -9.61
C ALA A 209 6.19 -8.71 -9.62
N MET A 210 6.89 -7.70 -9.10
CA MET A 210 6.45 -6.32 -9.17
C MET A 210 6.42 -5.78 -10.61
N LYS A 211 7.41 -6.12 -11.45
CA LYS A 211 7.47 -5.72 -12.87
C LYS A 211 6.41 -6.41 -13.72
N LEU A 212 6.21 -7.72 -13.58
CA LEU A 212 5.17 -8.48 -14.25
C LEU A 212 3.77 -7.95 -13.92
N LYS A 213 3.54 -7.60 -12.65
CA LYS A 213 2.25 -7.02 -12.24
C LYS A 213 2.06 -5.58 -12.71
N GLY A 214 3.13 -4.80 -12.82
CA GLY A 214 3.12 -3.48 -13.45
C GLY A 214 2.77 -3.54 -14.95
N LEU A 215 3.36 -4.50 -15.67
CA LEU A 215 3.04 -4.75 -17.09
C LEU A 215 1.59 -5.19 -17.30
N ASN A 216 1.07 -6.04 -16.41
CA ASN A 216 -0.32 -6.50 -16.49
C ASN A 216 -1.34 -5.38 -16.19
N ASN A 217 -0.97 -4.38 -15.38
CA ASN A 217 -1.79 -3.19 -15.16
C ASN A 217 -1.73 -2.21 -16.36
N ASP A 218 -0.56 -2.04 -16.99
CA ASP A 218 -0.41 -1.19 -18.17
C ASP A 218 -1.18 -1.75 -19.39
N ASP A 219 -1.21 -3.07 -19.60
CA ASP A 219 -2.00 -3.68 -20.67
C ASP A 219 -3.51 -3.55 -20.42
N SER A 220 -3.98 -3.66 -19.17
CA SER A 220 -5.41 -3.43 -18.84
C SER A 220 -5.87 -2.00 -19.16
N SER A 221 -5.00 -1.01 -18.95
CA SER A 221 -5.31 0.39 -19.27
C SER A 221 -5.28 0.74 -20.77
N LYS A 222 -4.68 -0.11 -21.61
CA LYS A 222 -4.66 0.08 -23.07
C LYS A 222 -5.84 -0.56 -23.78
N ASP A 223 -6.40 -1.65 -23.25
CA ASP A 223 -7.56 -2.31 -23.84
C ASP A 223 -8.86 -1.53 -23.58
N ASP A 224 -9.01 -0.89 -22.40
CA ASP A 224 -10.17 -0.04 -22.10
C ASP A 224 -10.28 1.18 -23.02
N ASN A 225 -9.15 1.72 -23.49
CA ASN A 225 -9.10 2.88 -24.39
C ASN A 225 -9.30 2.50 -25.88
N LYS A 226 -9.26 1.21 -26.22
CA LYS A 226 -9.53 0.71 -27.58
C LYS A 226 -10.97 0.27 -27.79
N SER A 227 -11.69 -0.09 -26.72
CA SER A 227 -13.10 -0.50 -26.82
C SER A 227 -14.09 0.66 -26.85
N ASN A 228 -13.63 1.90 -26.67
CA ASN A 228 -14.47 3.11 -26.57
C ASN A 228 -14.31 4.06 -27.78
N LYS A 229 -13.91 3.53 -28.94
CA LYS A 229 -13.80 4.26 -30.21
C LYS A 229 -14.43 3.46 -31.34
#